data_AF-A0A0S8FFJ2-F1
#
_entry.id   AF-A0A0S8FFJ2-F1
#
_cell.length_a   1.000
_cell.length_b   1.000
_cell.length_c   1.000
_cell.angle_alpha   90.00
_cell.angle_beta   90.00
_cell.angle_gamma   90.00
#
_symmetry.space_group_name_H-M   'P 1'
#
loop_
_entity.id
_entity.type
_entity.pdbx_description
1 polymer ?
#
loop_
_entity_poly.entity_id
_entity_poly.type
_entity_poly.pdbx_seq_one_letter_code
_entity_poly.pdbx_strand_id
1 'polypeptide(L)'
;MRPAEVPSPGDRIASDTGELLWDVSAGGRGIVTVDTPRSKAVIGFGAGRRFDLGGVAIEPGNTRQAGFSAVTVTVMEGDLAAPGGCRVLVTAAGFFQNASWGWEELGDERVTLRRNWGEPPTLVEVVAARIVLPLPAEDVHAWALDERGQRGEEVPVGADDAGRAVLLIGPPYRTFWYEVAVR
;
A
#
# COMPACT_ATOMS: atom_id res chain seq x y z
N MET A 1 26.30 -23.13 10.51
CA MET A 1 26.27 -21.69 10.79
C MET A 1 25.11 -21.45 11.74
N ARG A 2 25.36 -20.85 12.90
CA ARG A 2 24.30 -20.49 13.85
C ARG A 2 23.70 -19.13 13.44
N PRO A 3 22.41 -18.85 13.68
CA PRO A 3 21.80 -17.56 13.32
C PRO A 3 22.57 -16.33 13.86
N ALA A 4 23.20 -16.46 15.04
CA ALA A 4 24.00 -15.40 15.66
C ALA A 4 25.36 -15.14 15.00
N GLU A 5 25.79 -15.98 14.06
CA GLU A 5 27.08 -15.84 13.35
C GLU A 5 26.91 -15.19 11.97
N VAL A 6 25.68 -14.90 11.56
CA VAL A 6 25.39 -14.20 10.32
C VAL A 6 25.66 -12.71 10.56
N PRO A 7 26.58 -12.08 9.81
CA PRO A 7 26.81 -10.64 9.90
C PRO A 7 25.50 -9.87 9.72
N SER A 8 25.27 -8.83 10.53
CA SER A 8 24.10 -7.97 10.35
C SER A 8 24.14 -7.38 8.93
N PRO A 9 23.09 -7.54 8.11
CA PRO A 9 23.11 -7.16 6.70
C PRO A 9 23.07 -5.64 6.44
N GLY A 10 23.51 -4.82 7.41
CA GLY A 10 23.43 -3.37 7.37
C GLY A 10 21.99 -2.88 7.53
N ASP A 11 21.79 -1.58 7.32
CA ASP A 11 20.48 -0.94 7.49
C ASP A 11 19.57 -1.09 6.25
N ARG A 12 20.07 -1.75 5.19
CA ARG A 12 19.36 -1.99 3.94
C ARG A 12 19.59 -3.42 3.50
N ILE A 13 18.54 -4.21 3.55
CA ILE A 13 18.59 -5.66 3.38
C ILE A 13 17.78 -6.00 2.13
N ALA A 14 18.47 -6.38 1.06
CA ALA A 14 17.85 -6.77 -0.19
C ALA A 14 17.67 -8.30 -0.26
N SER A 15 16.62 -8.77 -0.94
CA SER A 15 16.54 -10.19 -1.34
C SER A 15 17.63 -10.53 -2.37
N ASP A 16 17.87 -11.83 -2.55
CA ASP A 16 18.74 -12.37 -3.59
C ASP A 16 18.27 -12.03 -5.01
N THR A 17 16.95 -11.88 -5.22
CA THR A 17 16.36 -11.40 -6.47
C THR A 17 16.48 -9.88 -6.67
N GLY A 18 16.75 -9.12 -5.60
CA GLY A 18 16.71 -7.66 -5.60
C GLY A 18 15.29 -7.06 -5.64
N GLU A 19 14.24 -7.88 -5.68
CA GLU A 19 12.85 -7.44 -5.79
C GLU A 19 12.25 -7.01 -4.44
N LEU A 20 12.89 -7.34 -3.32
CA LEU A 20 12.49 -6.94 -1.98
C LEU A 20 13.61 -6.16 -1.33
N LEU A 21 13.27 -5.04 -0.70
CA LEU A 21 14.19 -4.26 0.11
C LEU A 21 13.53 -3.94 1.45
N TRP A 22 14.19 -4.30 2.54
CA TRP A 22 13.90 -3.79 3.87
C TRP A 22 14.91 -2.71 4.25
N ASP A 23 14.45 -1.47 4.35
CA ASP A 23 15.24 -0.29 4.70
C ASP A 23 14.87 0.18 6.11
N VAL A 24 15.83 0.13 7.03
CA VAL A 24 15.74 0.59 8.42
C VAL A 24 16.72 1.71 8.73
N SER A 25 17.29 2.34 7.69
CA SER A 25 18.26 3.44 7.83
C SER A 25 17.71 4.64 8.59
N ALA A 26 16.38 4.83 8.55
CA ALA A 26 15.67 5.76 9.42
C ALA A 26 15.20 5.02 10.69
N GLY A 27 15.84 5.31 11.82
CA GLY A 27 15.53 4.69 13.12
C GLY A 27 14.05 4.73 13.47
N GLY A 28 13.46 3.57 13.76
CA GLY A 28 12.03 3.42 14.07
C GLY A 28 11.07 3.66 12.89
N ARG A 29 11.60 3.93 11.69
CA ARG A 29 10.82 4.24 10.48
C ARG A 29 11.14 3.27 9.33
N GLY A 30 11.15 1.98 9.65
CA GLY A 30 11.40 0.92 8.69
C GLY A 30 10.39 0.91 7.54
N ILE A 31 10.85 0.60 6.34
CA ILE A 31 10.06 0.47 5.13
C ILE A 31 10.47 -0.80 4.39
N VAL A 32 9.49 -1.55 3.93
CA VAL A 32 9.65 -2.63 2.96
C VAL A 32 9.13 -2.15 1.61
N THR A 33 9.95 -2.26 0.57
CA THR A 33 9.50 -2.09 -0.82
C THR A 33 9.50 -3.42 -1.54
N VAL A 34 8.48 -3.64 -2.37
CA VAL A 34 8.37 -4.78 -3.28
C VAL A 34 8.39 -4.24 -4.71
N ASP A 35 9.31 -4.72 -5.54
CA ASP A 35 9.42 -4.39 -6.96
C ASP A 35 9.59 -5.69 -7.78
N THR A 36 8.51 -6.45 -7.86
CA THR A 36 8.43 -7.67 -8.70
C THR A 36 7.65 -7.35 -9.98
N PRO A 37 7.73 -8.16 -11.06
CA PRO A 37 6.98 -7.90 -12.28
C PRO A 37 5.47 -7.67 -12.06
N ARG A 38 4.82 -8.44 -11.19
CA ARG A 38 3.36 -8.39 -10.98
C ARG A 38 2.91 -7.62 -9.74
N SER A 39 3.80 -7.36 -8.79
CA SER A 39 3.43 -6.71 -7.52
C SER A 39 4.42 -5.64 -7.15
N LYS A 40 3.89 -4.47 -6.83
CA LYS A 40 4.62 -3.32 -6.29
C LYS A 40 4.06 -2.99 -4.92
N ALA A 41 4.90 -2.65 -3.95
CA ALA A 41 4.40 -2.26 -2.63
C ALA A 41 5.35 -1.31 -1.89
N VAL A 42 4.75 -0.47 -1.04
CA VAL A 42 5.42 0.32 -0.01
C VAL A 42 4.71 0.01 1.31
N ILE A 43 5.41 -0.63 2.23
CA ILE A 43 4.88 -1.07 3.53
C ILE A 43 5.76 -0.49 4.62
N GLY A 44 5.20 0.37 5.47
CA GLY A 44 5.95 1.04 6.52
C GLY A 44 5.75 2.55 6.52
N PHE A 45 6.72 3.28 7.07
CA PHE A 45 6.66 4.73 7.28
C PHE A 45 6.99 5.55 6.03
N GLY A 46 6.26 5.29 4.93
CA GLY A 46 6.50 5.87 3.61
C GLY A 46 5.85 7.22 3.34
N ALA A 47 5.04 7.75 4.26
CA ALA A 47 4.27 8.97 4.03
C ALA A 47 5.12 10.17 3.57
N GLY A 48 4.62 10.88 2.55
CA GLY A 48 5.26 12.09 2.01
C GLY A 48 6.50 11.82 1.15
N ARG A 49 6.79 10.56 0.84
CA ARG A 49 7.89 10.15 -0.04
C ARG A 49 7.35 9.47 -1.29
N ARG A 50 8.09 9.63 -2.39
CA ARG A 50 7.86 8.93 -3.65
C ARG A 50 8.75 7.70 -3.75
N PHE A 51 8.17 6.58 -4.17
CA PHE A 51 8.86 5.32 -4.44
C PHE A 51 8.57 4.91 -5.89
N ASP A 52 9.58 4.94 -6.75
CA ASP A 52 9.51 4.45 -8.12
C ASP A 52 9.96 2.97 -8.14
N LEU A 53 9.05 2.07 -8.49
CA LEU A 53 9.18 0.62 -8.44
C LEU A 53 8.86 0.06 -9.83
N GLY A 54 9.88 -0.15 -10.66
CA GLY A 54 9.72 -0.68 -12.01
C GLY A 54 8.72 0.10 -12.90
N GLY A 55 8.72 1.44 -12.82
CA GLY A 55 7.84 2.32 -13.61
C GLY A 55 6.48 2.64 -12.96
N VAL A 56 6.10 1.93 -11.90
CA VAL A 56 4.97 2.31 -11.03
C VAL A 56 5.50 3.19 -9.91
N ALA A 57 4.85 4.32 -9.66
CA ALA A 57 5.19 5.16 -8.52
C ALA A 57 4.11 5.13 -7.46
N ILE A 58 4.53 5.02 -6.20
CA ILE A 58 3.66 5.02 -5.03
C ILE A 58 4.10 6.16 -4.11
N GLU A 59 3.15 7.02 -3.77
CA GLU A 59 3.33 8.15 -2.84
C GLU A 59 2.27 8.05 -1.74
N PRO A 60 2.58 7.37 -0.62
CA PRO A 60 1.65 7.27 0.51
C PRO A 60 1.44 8.64 1.17
N GLY A 61 0.20 8.92 1.56
CA GLY A 61 -0.16 10.08 2.37
C GLY A 61 0.08 9.86 3.86
N ASN A 62 -0.19 10.88 4.67
CA ASN A 62 -0.16 10.76 6.13
C ASN A 62 -1.29 9.85 6.63
N THR A 63 -1.01 9.16 7.74
CA THR A 63 -1.94 8.24 8.40
C THR A 63 -1.99 8.48 9.91
N ARG A 64 -2.99 7.90 10.59
CA ARG A 64 -3.14 7.91 12.06
C ARG A 64 -1.92 7.35 12.78
N GLN A 65 -1.16 6.47 12.13
CA GLN A 65 0.04 5.84 12.66
C GLN A 65 1.31 6.57 12.21
N ALA A 66 1.28 7.91 12.25
CA ALA A 66 2.43 8.78 11.93
C ALA A 66 3.08 8.49 10.56
N GLY A 67 2.25 8.12 9.58
CA GLY A 67 2.68 7.86 8.20
C GLY A 67 3.00 6.41 7.89
N PHE A 68 2.66 5.47 8.78
CA PHE A 68 2.66 4.04 8.47
C PHE A 68 1.48 3.66 7.58
N SER A 69 1.73 2.91 6.51
CA SER A 69 0.70 2.30 5.67
C SER A 69 1.25 1.08 4.92
N ALA A 70 0.38 0.22 4.42
CA ALA A 70 0.69 -0.79 3.41
C ALA A 70 -0.06 -0.45 2.11
N VAL A 71 0.66 0.09 1.13
CA VAL A 71 0.12 0.39 -0.20
C VAL A 71 0.66 -0.63 -1.20
N THR A 72 -0.22 -1.32 -1.91
CA THR A 72 0.12 -2.38 -2.86
C THR A 72 -0.53 -2.12 -4.21
N VAL A 73 0.17 -2.48 -5.28
CA VAL A 73 -0.33 -2.49 -6.67
C VAL A 73 -0.03 -3.88 -7.24
N THR A 74 -1.07 -4.67 -7.48
CA THR A 74 -0.94 -6.08 -7.87
C THR A 74 -1.69 -6.37 -9.16
N VAL A 75 -0.99 -6.87 -10.18
CA VAL A 75 -1.57 -7.26 -11.46
C VAL A 75 -2.34 -8.57 -11.31
N MET A 76 -3.66 -8.52 -11.43
CA MET A 76 -4.56 -9.69 -11.41
C MET A 76 -4.56 -10.40 -12.77
N GLU A 77 -4.66 -9.64 -13.87
CA GLU A 77 -4.71 -10.16 -15.24
C GLU A 77 -3.90 -9.25 -16.17
N GLY A 78 -3.28 -9.83 -17.20
CA GLY A 78 -2.42 -9.10 -18.12
C GLY A 78 -1.06 -8.74 -17.53
N ASP A 79 -0.47 -7.67 -18.05
CA ASP A 79 0.84 -7.13 -17.67
C ASP A 79 0.83 -5.60 -17.83
N LEU A 80 1.42 -4.87 -16.89
CA LEU A 80 1.58 -3.40 -16.95
C LEU A 80 2.62 -2.96 -17.99
N ALA A 81 3.52 -3.85 -18.40
CA ALA A 81 4.60 -3.58 -19.34
C ALA A 81 4.33 -4.09 -20.76
N ALA A 82 3.24 -4.84 -20.98
CA ALA A 82 2.93 -5.43 -22.29
C ALA A 82 1.71 -4.75 -22.94
N PRO A 83 1.65 -4.73 -24.29
CA PRO A 83 0.44 -4.33 -25.00
C PRO A 83 -0.75 -5.25 -24.66
N GLY A 84 -1.92 -4.67 -24.45
CA GLY A 84 -3.18 -5.38 -24.18
C GLY A 84 -3.88 -4.90 -22.91
N GLY A 85 -5.06 -5.46 -22.63
CA GLY A 85 -5.80 -5.16 -21.41
C GLY A 85 -5.07 -5.70 -20.16
N CYS A 86 -5.10 -4.93 -19.09
CA CYS A 86 -4.54 -5.28 -17.79
C CYS A 86 -5.56 -4.97 -16.70
N ARG A 87 -5.67 -5.84 -15.69
CA ARG A 87 -6.46 -5.59 -14.47
C ARG A 87 -5.57 -5.63 -13.26
N VAL A 88 -5.64 -4.58 -12.45
CA VAL A 88 -4.78 -4.34 -11.30
C VAL A 88 -5.63 -4.07 -10.07
N LEU A 89 -5.26 -4.70 -8.95
CA LEU A 89 -5.79 -4.39 -7.63
C LEU A 89 -4.83 -3.45 -6.93
N VAL A 90 -5.32 -2.27 -6.55
CA VAL A 90 -4.61 -1.34 -5.67
C VAL A 90 -5.23 -1.43 -4.28
N THR A 91 -4.42 -1.60 -3.25
CA THR A 91 -4.87 -1.52 -1.85
C THR A 91 -4.05 -0.52 -1.07
N ALA A 92 -4.66 0.16 -0.11
CA ALA A 92 -4.00 1.08 0.80
C ALA A 92 -4.54 0.87 2.21
N ALA A 93 -3.91 -0.03 2.95
CA ALA A 93 -4.29 -0.36 4.32
C ALA A 93 -3.50 0.46 5.33
N GLY A 94 -4.21 0.94 6.35
CA GLY A 94 -3.64 1.66 7.49
C GLY A 94 -4.17 1.07 8.78
N PHE A 95 -4.67 1.93 9.67
CA PHE A 95 -5.14 1.52 10.97
C PHE A 95 -6.58 0.97 10.95
N PHE A 96 -6.75 -0.29 11.36
CA PHE A 96 -8.06 -0.95 11.49
C PHE A 96 -8.31 -1.32 12.96
N GLN A 97 -9.55 -1.17 13.41
CA GLN A 97 -9.98 -1.52 14.77
C GLN A 97 -11.47 -1.85 14.81
N ASN A 98 -11.95 -2.55 15.84
CA ASN A 98 -13.38 -2.57 16.14
C ASN A 98 -13.82 -1.25 16.80
N ALA A 99 -15.11 -0.95 16.77
CA ALA A 99 -15.66 0.13 17.58
C ALA A 99 -15.48 -0.20 19.07
N SER A 100 -15.29 0.82 19.92
CA SER A 100 -15.25 0.65 21.39
C SER A 100 -14.18 -0.31 21.94
N TRP A 101 -13.18 -0.71 21.15
CA TRP A 101 -12.04 -1.51 21.63
C TRP A 101 -11.15 -0.71 22.61
N GLY A 102 -10.32 -1.40 23.39
CA GLY A 102 -9.36 -0.72 24.27
C GLY A 102 -8.23 -1.60 24.79
N TRP A 103 -7.07 -0.99 25.03
CA TRP A 103 -5.92 -1.65 25.65
C TRP A 103 -6.00 -1.66 27.17
N GLU A 104 -5.42 -2.69 27.77
CA GLU A 104 -4.98 -2.73 29.16
C GLU A 104 -3.44 -2.69 29.18
N GLU A 105 -2.90 -1.71 29.89
CA GLU A 105 -1.46 -1.60 30.16
C GLU A 105 -1.05 -2.66 31.19
N LEU A 106 -0.06 -3.48 30.86
CA LEU A 106 0.47 -4.51 31.76
C LEU A 106 1.76 -4.07 32.47
N GLY A 107 2.29 -2.88 32.15
CA GLY A 107 3.63 -2.44 32.54
C GLY A 107 4.71 -2.94 31.59
N ASP A 108 5.96 -2.46 31.76
CA ASP A 108 7.13 -2.86 30.97
C ASP A 108 6.92 -2.78 29.44
N GLU A 109 6.27 -1.71 28.96
CA GLU A 109 5.94 -1.48 27.53
C GLU A 109 5.05 -2.56 26.91
N ARG A 110 4.30 -3.30 27.73
CA ARG A 110 3.39 -4.36 27.28
C ARG A 110 1.95 -3.93 27.40
N VAL A 111 1.19 -4.23 26.34
CA VAL A 111 -0.26 -4.02 26.28
C VAL A 111 -0.99 -5.32 25.93
N THR A 112 -2.26 -5.41 26.31
CA THR A 112 -3.16 -6.50 25.89
C THR A 112 -4.58 -5.98 25.68
N LEU A 113 -5.41 -6.72 24.94
CA LEU A 113 -6.84 -6.44 24.86
C LEU A 113 -7.64 -7.15 25.94
N ARG A 114 -7.14 -8.26 26.50
CA ARG A 114 -7.94 -9.22 27.29
C ARG A 114 -9.31 -9.52 26.67
N ARG A 115 -10.37 -8.86 27.16
CA ARG A 115 -11.76 -9.00 26.72
C ARG A 115 -12.30 -7.73 26.06
N ASN A 116 -11.49 -6.69 25.92
CA ASN A 116 -11.83 -5.37 25.38
C ASN A 116 -11.62 -5.30 23.85
N TRP A 117 -12.08 -6.33 23.14
CA TRP A 117 -11.96 -6.43 21.68
C TRP A 117 -12.86 -5.46 20.91
N GLY A 118 -13.72 -4.73 21.63
CA GLY A 118 -14.72 -3.85 21.06
C GLY A 118 -15.91 -4.63 20.48
N GLU A 119 -16.64 -3.95 19.60
CA GLU A 119 -17.86 -4.43 18.96
C GLU A 119 -17.92 -3.98 17.49
N PRO A 120 -18.79 -4.60 16.67
CA PRO A 120 -19.04 -4.11 15.32
C PRO A 120 -19.56 -2.65 15.31
N PRO A 121 -19.28 -1.88 14.24
CA PRO A 121 -18.53 -2.27 13.05
C PRO A 121 -17.01 -2.17 13.25
N THR A 122 -16.27 -2.85 12.38
CA THR A 122 -14.84 -2.56 12.18
C THR A 122 -14.70 -1.20 11.51
N LEU A 123 -13.91 -0.32 12.13
CA LEU A 123 -13.51 0.97 11.62
C LEU A 123 -12.20 0.82 10.86
N VAL A 124 -12.20 1.30 9.62
CA VAL A 124 -11.10 1.16 8.67
C VAL A 124 -10.63 2.56 8.31
N GLU A 125 -9.36 2.86 8.56
CA GLU A 125 -8.73 4.08 8.05
C GLU A 125 -8.66 4.03 6.52
N VAL A 126 -9.17 5.08 5.87
CA VAL A 126 -8.99 5.30 4.45
C VAL A 126 -7.66 6.03 4.22
N VAL A 127 -6.66 5.29 3.76
CA VAL A 127 -5.33 5.84 3.46
C VAL A 127 -5.34 6.54 2.12
N ALA A 128 -4.93 7.81 2.10
CA ALA A 128 -4.72 8.54 0.86
C ALA A 128 -3.37 8.16 0.24
N ALA A 129 -3.31 8.02 -1.08
CA ALA A 129 -2.06 7.85 -1.81
C ALA A 129 -2.19 8.34 -3.25
N ARG A 130 -1.07 8.77 -3.83
CA ARG A 130 -0.94 9.02 -5.26
C ARG A 130 -0.25 7.82 -5.90
N ILE A 131 -0.88 7.23 -6.91
CA ILE A 131 -0.36 6.10 -7.68
C ILE A 131 -0.15 6.56 -9.11
N VAL A 132 1.04 6.35 -9.66
CA VAL A 132 1.32 6.57 -11.08
C VAL A 132 1.60 5.24 -11.74
N LEU A 133 0.85 4.93 -12.80
CA LEU A 133 1.03 3.69 -13.58
C LEU A 133 1.74 4.01 -14.89
N PRO A 134 2.57 3.10 -15.42
CA PRO A 134 3.31 3.30 -16.68
C PRO A 134 2.41 3.10 -17.91
N LEU A 135 1.20 3.64 -17.88
CA LEU A 135 0.16 3.47 -18.90
C LEU A 135 -0.38 4.83 -19.35
N PRO A 136 -0.86 5.00 -20.59
CA PRO A 136 -1.53 6.23 -21.02
C PRO A 136 -2.78 6.48 -20.18
N ALA A 137 -2.98 7.72 -19.69
CA ALA A 137 -4.12 8.05 -18.83
C ALA A 137 -5.48 7.80 -19.51
N GLU A 138 -5.56 7.99 -20.83
CA GLU A 138 -6.77 7.83 -21.63
C GLU A 138 -7.25 6.37 -21.77
N ASP A 139 -6.35 5.40 -21.61
CA ASP A 139 -6.67 3.97 -21.71
C ASP A 139 -7.06 3.36 -20.35
N VAL A 140 -6.89 4.12 -19.27
CA VAL A 140 -7.00 3.63 -17.89
C VAL A 140 -8.31 4.09 -17.26
N HIS A 141 -9.04 3.12 -16.71
CA HIS A 141 -10.21 3.35 -15.88
C HIS A 141 -9.99 2.76 -14.49
N ALA A 142 -10.57 3.38 -13.46
CA ALA A 142 -10.41 2.95 -12.09
C ALA A 142 -11.72 3.03 -11.31
N TRP A 143 -11.91 2.12 -10.35
CA TRP A 143 -13.10 2.06 -9.51
C TRP A 143 -12.74 1.80 -8.06
N ALA A 144 -13.38 2.52 -7.15
CA ALA A 144 -13.45 2.16 -5.74
C ALA A 144 -14.31 0.91 -5.60
N LEU A 145 -13.81 -0.14 -4.95
CA LEU A 145 -14.58 -1.38 -4.80
C LEU A 145 -15.37 -1.41 -3.49
N ASP A 146 -16.56 -2.00 -3.53
CA ASP A 146 -17.38 -2.28 -2.35
C ASP A 146 -16.80 -3.41 -1.49
N GLU A 147 -17.41 -3.73 -0.35
CA GLU A 147 -16.96 -4.78 0.58
C GLU A 147 -16.94 -6.20 -0.02
N ARG A 148 -17.53 -6.41 -1.19
CA ARG A 148 -17.55 -7.68 -1.94
C ARG A 148 -16.53 -7.70 -3.08
N GLY A 149 -15.77 -6.62 -3.27
CA GLY A 149 -14.82 -6.45 -4.37
C GLY A 149 -15.51 -6.08 -5.69
N GLN A 150 -16.75 -5.62 -5.66
CA GLN A 150 -17.49 -5.18 -6.85
C GLN A 150 -17.18 -3.72 -7.15
N ARG A 151 -17.12 -3.35 -8.44
CA ARG A 151 -16.93 -1.95 -8.86
C ARG A 151 -18.07 -1.07 -8.34
N GLY A 152 -17.71 -0.02 -7.60
CA GLY A 152 -18.61 1.04 -7.17
C GLY A 152 -18.35 2.32 -7.94
N GLU A 153 -18.04 3.38 -7.20
CA GLU A 153 -17.74 4.72 -7.75
C GLU A 153 -16.49 4.70 -8.64
N GLU A 154 -16.55 5.38 -9.79
CA GLU A 154 -15.40 5.56 -10.68
C GLU A 154 -14.42 6.58 -10.08
N VAL A 155 -13.14 6.22 -10.07
CA VAL A 155 -12.05 7.10 -9.62
C VAL A 155 -11.52 7.84 -10.85
N PRO A 156 -11.54 9.18 -10.89
CA PRO A 156 -10.97 9.93 -11.99
C PRO A 156 -9.49 9.62 -12.18
N VAL A 157 -9.11 9.33 -13.42
CA VAL A 157 -7.73 9.09 -13.82
C VAL A 157 -7.19 10.36 -14.46
N GLY A 158 -6.15 10.93 -13.86
CA GLY A 158 -5.42 12.07 -14.41
C GLY A 158 -4.21 11.63 -15.23
N ALA A 159 -3.51 12.61 -15.81
CA ALA A 159 -2.22 12.42 -16.46
C ALA A 159 -1.13 13.19 -15.69
N ASP A 160 0.09 12.65 -15.63
CA ASP A 160 1.28 13.44 -15.29
C ASP A 160 1.85 14.15 -16.54
N ASP A 161 2.95 14.90 -16.36
CA ASP A 161 3.59 15.65 -17.46
C ASP A 161 4.08 14.75 -18.62
N ALA A 162 4.24 13.44 -18.38
CA ALA A 162 4.62 12.44 -19.37
C ALA A 162 3.41 11.68 -19.96
N GLY A 163 2.18 12.08 -19.61
CA GLY A 163 0.95 11.43 -20.08
C GLY A 163 0.59 10.13 -19.33
N ARG A 164 1.33 9.79 -18.27
CA ARG A 164 1.10 8.55 -17.51
C ARG A 164 -0.14 8.66 -16.63
N ALA A 165 -0.86 7.56 -16.47
CA ALA A 165 -2.06 7.48 -15.65
C ALA A 165 -1.76 7.74 -14.17
N VAL A 166 -2.52 8.66 -13.59
CA VAL A 166 -2.41 9.08 -12.19
C VAL A 166 -3.73 8.82 -11.49
N LEU A 167 -3.67 8.07 -10.40
CA LEU A 167 -4.79 7.80 -9.51
C LEU A 167 -4.54 8.46 -8.17
N LEU A 168 -5.54 9.20 -7.69
CA LEU A 168 -5.60 9.71 -6.32
C LEU A 168 -6.61 8.86 -5.55
N ILE A 169 -6.10 7.95 -4.73
CA ILE A 169 -6.92 7.11 -3.85
C ILE A 169 -7.00 7.73 -2.46
N GLY A 170 -8.02 7.38 -1.69
CA GLY A 170 -8.29 7.95 -0.37
C GLY A 170 -9.68 8.60 -0.28
N PRO A 171 -9.92 9.50 0.70
CA PRO A 171 -11.17 10.26 0.74
C PRO A 171 -11.42 11.02 -0.58
N PRO A 172 -12.66 11.05 -1.11
CA PRO A 172 -13.92 10.73 -0.43
C PRO A 172 -14.33 9.24 -0.46
N TYR A 173 -13.57 8.36 -1.13
CA TYR A 173 -13.95 6.96 -1.29
C TYR A 173 -13.91 6.23 0.05
N ARG A 174 -14.99 5.52 0.38
CA ARG A 174 -15.13 4.79 1.65
C ARG A 174 -14.64 3.35 1.52
N THR A 175 -13.44 3.19 0.99
CA THR A 175 -12.82 1.88 0.74
C THR A 175 -11.29 1.96 0.82
N PHE A 176 -10.65 0.82 1.06
CA PHE A 176 -9.20 0.69 1.03
C PHE A 176 -8.69 -0.04 -0.22
N TRP A 177 -9.59 -0.48 -1.11
CA TRP A 177 -9.24 -1.23 -2.31
C TRP A 177 -9.87 -0.64 -3.59
N TYR A 178 -9.16 -0.79 -4.70
CA TYR A 178 -9.51 -0.18 -5.97
C TYR A 178 -9.14 -1.14 -7.10
N GLU A 179 -10.00 -1.25 -8.11
CA GLU A 179 -9.63 -1.93 -9.35
C GLU A 179 -9.24 -0.89 -10.40
N VAL A 180 -8.16 -1.16 -11.11
CA VAL A 180 -7.75 -0.44 -12.32
C VAL A 180 -7.86 -1.41 -13.49
N ALA A 181 -8.45 -0.96 -14.59
CA ALA A 181 -8.52 -1.72 -15.83
C ALA A 181 -8.07 -0.88 -17.01
N VAL A 182 -7.26 -1.48 -17.88
CA VAL A 182 -6.85 -0.94 -19.18
C VAL A 182 -7.77 -1.53 -20.25
N ARG A 183 -8.28 -0.69 -21.15
CA ARG A 183 -9.10 -1.12 -22.28
C ARG A 183 -8.44 -0.85 -23.61
#